data_AF-A0A378WEK5-F1
#
_entry.id   AF-A0A378WEK5-F1
#
_cell.length_a   1.000
_cell.length_b   1.000
_cell.length_c   1.000
_cell.angle_alpha   90.00
_cell.angle_beta   90.00
_cell.angle_gamma   90.00
#
_symmetry.space_group_name_H-M   'P 1'
#
loop_
_entity.id
_entity.type
_entity.pdbx_description
1 polymer ?
#
loop_
_entity_poly.entity_id
_entity_poly.type
_entity_poly.pdbx_seq_one_letter_code
_entity_poly.pdbx_strand_id
1 'polypeptide(L)' 'MERIEQLPQSDWTDQDLLTKDEARERLVEEIARTRARLDKVVAGSGDPAEIALLERRLHAMESIHNEYNDYLDGK' A
#
# COMPACT_ATOMS: atom_id res chain seq x y z
N MET A 1 -16.92 -34.75 28.27
CA MET A 1 -15.92 -34.34 27.26
C MET A 1 -16.52 -33.17 26.51
N GLU A 2 -15.97 -31.99 26.71
CA GLU A 2 -16.40 -30.76 26.04
C GLU A 2 -15.94 -30.82 24.58
N ARG A 3 -16.89 -30.74 23.65
CA ARG A 3 -16.62 -30.81 22.21
C ARG A 3 -16.06 -29.44 21.80
N ILE A 4 -14.78 -29.39 21.47
CA ILE A 4 -14.19 -28.19 20.87
C ILE A 4 -14.91 -27.96 19.54
N GLU A 5 -15.73 -26.92 19.46
CA GLU A 5 -16.27 -26.43 18.20
C GLU A 5 -15.11 -25.88 17.38
N GLN A 6 -14.78 -26.58 16.29
CA GLN A 6 -13.85 -26.08 15.28
C GLN A 6 -14.49 -24.83 14.67
N LEU A 7 -13.81 -23.70 14.74
CA LEU A 7 -14.22 -22.49 14.02
C LEU A 7 -14.32 -22.82 12.52
N PRO A 8 -15.29 -22.26 11.78
CA PRO A 8 -15.36 -22.42 10.34
C PRO A 8 -14.01 -22.01 9.74
N GLN A 9 -13.50 -22.88 8.87
CA GLN A 9 -12.21 -22.73 8.20
C GLN A 9 -12.13 -21.31 7.63
N SER A 10 -11.17 -20.53 8.12
CA SER A 10 -11.08 -19.11 7.82
C SER A 10 -10.95 -18.91 6.30
N ASP A 11 -11.95 -18.28 5.67
CA ASP A 11 -11.99 -17.92 4.23
C ASP A 11 -10.77 -17.08 3.76
N TRP A 12 -9.86 -16.75 4.67
CA TRP A 12 -8.56 -16.14 4.42
C TRP A 12 -7.60 -17.01 3.59
N THR A 13 -7.94 -18.28 3.33
CA THR A 13 -7.08 -19.18 2.53
C THR A 13 -7.26 -19.04 1.01
N ASP A 14 -8.33 -18.37 0.56
CA ASP A 14 -8.57 -18.11 -0.87
C ASP A 14 -8.04 -16.74 -1.34
N GLN A 15 -7.34 -15.99 -0.47
CA GLN A 15 -6.61 -14.80 -0.89
C GLN A 15 -5.26 -15.18 -1.48
N ASP A 16 -5.05 -14.81 -2.74
CA ASP A 16 -3.73 -14.80 -3.36
C ASP A 16 -2.86 -13.75 -2.63
N LEU A 17 -2.09 -14.22 -1.65
CA LEU A 17 -1.22 -13.36 -0.85
C LEU A 17 -0.04 -12.94 -1.70
N LEU A 18 0.16 -11.64 -1.83
CA LEU A 18 1.30 -11.08 -2.54
C LEU A 18 2.59 -11.41 -1.79
N THR A 19 3.60 -11.85 -2.54
CA THR A 19 4.97 -11.77 -2.07
C THR A 19 5.37 -10.30 -1.84
N LYS A 20 6.40 -10.06 -1.03
CA LYS A 20 6.89 -8.69 -0.81
C LYS A 20 7.39 -8.02 -2.10
N ASP A 21 7.91 -8.81 -3.04
CA ASP A 21 8.35 -8.33 -4.35
C ASP A 21 7.15 -7.85 -5.19
N GLU A 22 6.10 -8.66 -5.27
CA GLU A 22 4.85 -8.31 -5.96
C GLU A 22 4.09 -7.16 -5.30
N ALA A 23 4.16 -7.06 -3.97
CA ALA A 23 3.62 -5.93 -3.22
C ALA A 23 4.41 -4.64 -3.53
N ARG A 24 5.75 -4.72 -3.58
CA ARG A 24 6.62 -3.60 -3.97
C ARG A 24 6.30 -3.10 -5.36
N GLU A 25 6.18 -3.99 -6.34
CA GLU A 25 5.86 -3.61 -7.73
C GLU A 25 4.51 -2.90 -7.85
N ARG A 26 3.46 -3.43 -7.22
CA ARG A 26 2.15 -2.76 -7.18
C ARG A 26 2.22 -1.40 -6.47
N LEU A 27 3.04 -1.30 -5.43
CA LEU A 27 3.25 -0.05 -4.71
C LEU A 27 3.94 1.01 -5.58
N VAL A 28 4.91 0.63 -6.42
CA VAL A 28 5.55 1.53 -7.40
C VAL A 28 4.51 2.15 -8.33
N GLU A 29 3.59 1.35 -8.86
CA GLU A 29 2.55 1.87 -9.74
C GLU A 29 1.60 2.84 -9.01
N GLU A 30 1.23 2.53 -7.76
CA GLU A 30 0.34 3.38 -6.97
C GLU A 30 1.02 4.69 -6.56
N ILE A 31 2.32 4.66 -6.25
CA ILE A 31 3.14 5.85 -6.04
C ILE A 31 3.12 6.73 -7.30
N ALA A 32 3.34 6.14 -8.49
CA ALA A 32 3.31 6.88 -9.75
C ALA A 32 1.93 7.51 -10.03
N ARG A 33 0.84 6.75 -9.81
CA ARG A 33 -0.53 7.27 -9.95
C ARG A 33 -0.82 8.41 -8.97
N THR A 34 -0.38 8.28 -7.73
CA THR A 34 -0.60 9.29 -6.68
C THR A 34 0.18 10.56 -6.96
N ARG A 35 1.45 10.46 -7.39
CA ARG A 35 2.25 11.60 -7.85
C ARG A 35 1.57 12.33 -9.01
N ALA A 36 1.15 11.60 -10.04
CA ALA A 36 0.45 12.19 -11.19
C ALA A 36 -0.88 12.86 -10.80
N ARG A 37 -1.59 12.34 -9.77
CA ARG A 37 -2.79 12.99 -9.24
C ARG A 37 -2.43 14.27 -8.49
N LEU A 38 -1.42 14.24 -7.62
CA LEU A 38 -0.95 15.40 -6.88
C LEU A 38 -0.55 16.53 -7.85
N ASP A 39 0.25 16.22 -8.88
CA ASP A 39 0.66 17.19 -9.89
C ASP A 39 -0.54 17.87 -10.57
N LYS A 40 -1.58 17.09 -10.91
CA LYS A 40 -2.81 17.62 -11.51
C LYS A 40 -3.58 18.54 -10.55
N VAL A 41 -3.66 18.18 -9.27
CA VAL A 41 -4.36 18.99 -8.26
C VAL A 41 -3.60 20.29 -8.03
N VAL A 42 -2.27 20.24 -7.87
CA VAL A 42 -1.42 21.41 -7.69
C VAL A 42 -1.50 22.34 -8.89
N ALA A 43 -1.39 21.82 -10.12
CA ALA A 43 -1.51 22.61 -11.35
C ALA A 43 -2.89 23.27 -11.50
N GLY A 44 -3.94 22.61 -11.00
CA GLY A 44 -5.31 23.13 -11.02
C GLY A 44 -5.65 24.10 -9.89
N SER A 45 -4.69 24.46 -9.01
CA SER A 45 -4.97 25.20 -7.77
C SER A 45 -6.07 24.55 -6.92
N GLY A 46 -6.04 23.21 -6.83
CA GLY A 46 -7.01 22.43 -6.06
C GLY A 46 -6.97 22.70 -4.56
N ASP A 47 -7.90 22.08 -3.83
CA ASP A 47 -8.06 22.28 -2.39
C ASP A 47 -6.75 21.96 -1.63
N PRO A 48 -6.20 22.91 -0.84
CA PRO A 48 -5.02 22.67 0.00
C PRO A 48 -5.15 21.45 0.92
N ALA A 49 -6.36 21.11 1.37
CA ALA A 49 -6.58 19.92 2.18
C ALA A 49 -6.42 18.62 1.37
N GLU A 50 -6.84 18.61 0.11
CA GLU A 50 -6.62 17.49 -0.80
C GLU A 50 -5.13 17.31 -1.11
N ILE A 51 -4.42 18.42 -1.37
CA ILE A 51 -2.97 18.41 -1.62
C ILE A 51 -2.24 17.80 -0.42
N ALA A 52 -2.48 18.30 0.79
CA ALA A 52 -1.84 17.80 2.01
C ALA A 52 -2.14 16.31 2.27
N LEU A 53 -3.36 15.87 1.96
CA LEU A 53 -3.73 14.46 2.07
C LEU A 53 -2.96 13.58 1.08
N LEU A 54 -2.85 14.02 -0.18
CA LEU A 54 -2.12 13.30 -1.22
C LEU A 54 -0.61 13.24 -0.92
N GLU A 55 -0.02 14.34 -0.45
CA GLU A 55 1.38 14.38 -0.02
C GLU A 55 1.65 13.41 1.13
N ARG A 56 0.79 13.39 2.15
CA ARG A 56 0.92 12.47 3.29
C ARG A 56 0.82 11.01 2.84
N ARG A 57 -0.14 10.71 1.96
CA ARG A 57 -0.30 9.35 1.41
C ARG A 57 0.91 8.94 0.59
N LEU A 58 1.41 9.85 -0.26
CA LEU A 58 2.60 9.61 -1.06
C LEU A 58 3.81 9.28 -0.19
N HIS A 59 4.08 10.10 0.82
CA HIS A 59 5.18 9.88 1.76
C HIS A 59 5.06 8.52 2.47
N ALA A 60 3.86 8.14 2.91
CA ALA A 60 3.65 6.85 3.55
C ALA A 60 3.95 5.67 2.60
N MET A 61 3.51 5.75 1.35
CA MET A 61 3.79 4.71 0.35
C MET A 61 5.28 4.63 0.00
N GLU A 62 5.96 5.77 -0.14
CA GLU A 62 7.40 5.83 -0.39
C GLU A 62 8.20 5.24 0.78
N SER A 63 7.77 5.48 2.02
CA SER A 63 8.37 4.87 3.21
C SER A 63 8.27 3.33 3.17
N ILE A 64 7.07 2.80 2.92
CA ILE A 64 6.84 1.34 2.86
C ILE A 64 7.62 0.72 1.68
N HIS A 65 7.68 1.41 0.53
CA HIS A 65 8.46 0.96 -0.61
C HIS A 65 9.95 0.84 -0.25
N ASN A 66 10.49 1.79 0.51
CA ASN A 66 11.87 1.71 0.99
C ASN A 66 12.07 0.53 1.96
N GLU A 67 11.13 0.27 2.86
CA GLU A 67 11.17 -0.91 3.73
C GLU A 67 11.19 -2.22 2.93
N TYR A 68 10.46 -2.29 1.82
CA TYR A 68 10.53 -3.44 0.91
C TYR A 68 11.88 -3.55 0.19
N ASN A 69 12.47 -2.43 -0.23
CA ASN A 69 13.82 -2.45 -0.81
C ASN A 69 14.84 -2.95 0.20
N ASP A 70 14.84 -2.42 1.43
CA ASP A 70 15.75 -2.85 2.49
C ASP A 70 15.60 -4.36 2.76
N TYR A 71 14.37 -4.85 2.85
CA TYR A 71 14.10 -6.29 3.03
C TYR A 71 14.66 -7.15 1.89
N LEU A 72 14.52 -6.71 0.63
CA LEU A 72 14.95 -7.47 -0.54
C LEU A 72 16.45 -7.38 -0.79
N ASP A 73 17.09 -6.28 -0.37
CA ASP A 73 18.54 -6.12 -0.32
C ASP A 73 19.19 -6.91 0.83
N GLY A 74 18.39 -7.53 1.70
CA GLY A 74 18.84 -8.35 2.83
C GLY A 74 19.34 -7.55 4.04
N LYS A 75 18.83 -6.33 4.23
CA LYS A 75 19.13 -5.47 5.39
C LYS A 75 18.15 -5.62 6.53
#